data_AF-A0A7V5FMW4-F1
#
_entry.id   AF-A0A7V5FMW4-F1
#
_cell.length_a   1.000
_cell.length_b   1.000
_cell.length_c   1.000
_cell.angle_alpha   90.00
_cell.angle_beta   90.00
_cell.angle_gamma   90.00
#
_symmetry.space_group_name_H-M   'P 1'
#
loop_
_entity.id
_entity.type
_entity.pdbx_description
1 polymer ?
#
loop_
_entity_poly.entity_id
_entity_poly.type
_entity_poly.pdbx_seq_one_letter_code
_entity_poly.pdbx_strand_id
1 'polypeptide(L)'
;EFVIFLSETEHGAARGVLGKLQEVLLAAMQKNNWPATFSIGAVTFTVPPASVDEMIKLADTLMYTAKKEGKNRIKYEIHTARQDEKTMPAHAG
;
A
#
# COMPACT_ATOMS: atom_id res chain seq x y z
N GLU A 1 10.60 -9.06 -1.88
CA GLU A 1 9.52 -8.04 -1.83
C GLU A 1 10.14 -6.68 -2.09
N PHE A 2 9.33 -5.70 -2.50
CA PHE A 2 9.79 -4.35 -2.81
C PHE A 2 8.82 -3.34 -2.19
N VAL A 3 9.34 -2.19 -1.78
CA VAL A 3 8.54 -1.09 -1.21
C VAL A 3 8.85 0.18 -2.00
N ILE A 4 7.81 0.94 -2.32
CA ILE A 4 7.91 2.26 -2.94
C ILE A 4 7.25 3.24 -1.98
N PHE A 5 7.98 4.29 -1.63
CA PHE A 5 7.46 5.40 -0.84
C PHE A 5 7.18 6.58 -1.77
N LEU A 6 5.93 7.02 -1.83
CA LEU A 6 5.48 8.15 -2.63
C LEU A 6 5.16 9.32 -1.69
N SER A 7 6.17 10.15 -1.42
CA SER A 7 5.99 11.37 -0.62
C SER A 7 5.08 12.36 -1.33
N GLU A 8 4.24 13.07 -0.57
CA GLU A 8 3.40 14.16 -1.07
C GLU A 8 2.52 13.78 -2.28
N THR A 9 2.15 12.50 -2.37
CA THR A 9 1.40 11.97 -3.51
C THR A 9 -0.01 11.61 -3.07
N GLU A 10 -0.99 12.33 -3.60
CA GLU A 10 -2.40 12.02 -3.36
C GLU A 10 -2.84 10.71 -4.04
N HIS A 11 -3.95 10.15 -3.57
CA HIS A 11 -4.46 8.85 -4.01
C HIS A 11 -4.63 8.73 -5.53
N GLY A 12 -5.18 9.76 -6.18
CA GLY A 12 -5.40 9.74 -7.63
C GLY A 12 -4.09 9.69 -8.41
N ALA A 13 -3.11 10.51 -8.02
CA ALA A 13 -1.78 10.52 -8.62
C ALA A 13 -1.05 9.19 -8.37
N ALA A 14 -1.11 8.66 -7.15
CA ALA A 14 -0.53 7.36 -6.80
C ALA A 14 -1.11 6.24 -7.66
N ARG A 15 -2.43 6.21 -7.88
CA ARG A 15 -3.08 5.22 -8.74
C ARG A 15 -2.60 5.29 -10.19
N GLY A 16 -2.41 6.49 -10.73
CA GLY A 16 -1.86 6.67 -12.08
C GLY A 16 -0.43 6.15 -12.21
N VAL A 17 0.44 6.50 -11.25
CA VAL A 17 1.84 6.04 -11.22
C VAL A 17 1.92 4.52 -11.07
N LEU A 18 1.16 3.95 -10.14
CA LEU A 18 1.19 2.51 -9.85
C LEU A 18 0.59 1.67 -10.99
N GLY A 19 -0.45 2.17 -11.68
CA GLY A 19 -0.97 1.54 -12.89
C GLY A 19 0.09 1.45 -13.98
N LYS A 20 0.75 2.59 -14.29
CA LYS A 20 1.85 2.63 -15.27
C LYS A 20 3.02 1.73 -14.87
N LEU A 21 3.37 1.70 -13.58
CA LEU A 21 4.41 0.81 -13.06
C LEU A 21 4.07 -0.66 -13.30
N GLN A 22 2.84 -1.09 -13.00
CA GLN A 22 2.42 -2.46 -13.23
C GLN A 22 2.48 -2.84 -14.72
N GLU A 23 2.03 -1.94 -15.62
CA GLU A 23 2.13 -2.16 -17.06
C GLU A 23 3.57 -2.35 -17.53
N VAL A 24 4.49 -1.47 -17.11
CA VAL A 24 5.91 -1.55 -17.47
C VAL A 24 6.55 -2.83 -16.93
N LEU A 25 6.24 -3.21 -15.69
CA LEU A 25 6.77 -4.43 -15.08
C LEU A 25 6.25 -5.68 -15.80
N LEU A 26 4.96 -5.75 -16.13
CA LEU A 26 4.39 -6.87 -16.88
C LEU A 26 4.95 -6.96 -18.30
N ALA A 27 5.10 -5.84 -19.00
CA ALA A 27 5.73 -5.81 -20.31
C ALA A 27 7.19 -6.32 -20.25
N ALA A 28 7.92 -6.00 -19.17
CA ALA A 28 9.26 -6.54 -18.96
C ALA A 28 9.25 -8.06 -18.73
N MET A 29 8.30 -8.61 -17.96
CA MET A 29 8.18 -10.06 -17.78
C MET A 29 7.88 -10.76 -19.11
N GLN A 30 6.93 -10.23 -19.88
CA GLN A 30 6.58 -10.75 -21.20
C GLN A 30 7.75 -10.70 -22.18
N LYS A 31 8.46 -9.58 -22.27
CA LYS A 31 9.63 -9.41 -23.15
C LYS A 31 10.73 -10.44 -22.85
N ASN A 32 10.87 -10.86 -21.61
CA ASN A 32 11.88 -11.83 -21.17
C ASN A 32 11.34 -13.27 -21.07
N ASN A 33 10.09 -13.53 -21.48
CA ASN A 33 9.40 -14.82 -21.34
C ASN A 33 9.37 -15.36 -19.89
N TRP A 34 9.25 -14.48 -18.90
CA TRP A 34 9.11 -14.85 -17.50
C TRP A 34 7.62 -14.93 -17.12
N PRO A 35 7.16 -16.02 -16.47
CA PRO A 35 5.75 -16.19 -16.11
C PRO A 35 5.31 -15.37 -14.88
N ALA A 36 6.20 -14.54 -14.33
CA ALA A 36 5.95 -13.78 -13.12
C ALA A 36 4.96 -12.62 -13.36
N THR A 37 4.18 -12.31 -12.33
CA THR A 37 3.25 -11.16 -12.29
C THR A 37 3.36 -10.46 -10.94
N PHE A 38 2.70 -9.31 -10.78
CA PHE A 38 2.86 -8.45 -9.61
C PHE A 38 1.53 -8.30 -8.86
N SER A 39 1.53 -8.65 -7.58
CA SER A 39 0.44 -8.30 -6.66
C SER A 39 0.93 -7.15 -5.80
N ILE A 40 0.18 -6.05 -5.75
CA ILE A 40 0.61 -4.79 -5.13
C ILE A 40 -0.47 -4.35 -4.15
N GLY A 41 -0.07 -4.02 -2.93
CA GLY A 41 -0.89 -3.28 -1.97
C GLY A 41 -0.39 -1.85 -1.89
N ALA A 42 -1.29 -0.87 -2.03
CA ALA A 42 -0.98 0.55 -1.98
C ALA A 42 -1.91 1.27 -1.01
N VAL A 43 -1.32 1.95 -0.03
CA VAL A 43 -2.06 2.69 0.99
C VAL A 43 -1.69 4.16 0.90
N THR A 44 -2.70 5.02 0.75
CA THR A 44 -2.53 6.47 0.83
C THR A 44 -2.86 6.94 2.24
N PHE A 45 -1.92 7.57 2.91
CA PHE A 45 -2.11 8.10 4.27
C PHE A 45 -2.50 9.58 4.20
N THR A 46 -3.74 9.90 4.59
CA THR A 46 -4.23 11.29 4.68
C THR A 46 -3.92 11.94 6.03
N VAL A 47 -3.51 11.11 6.98
CA VAL A 47 -3.03 11.49 8.31
C VAL A 47 -1.75 10.72 8.59
N PRO A 48 -0.83 11.24 9.42
CA PRO A 48 0.35 10.50 9.80
C PRO A 48 -0.01 9.15 10.43
N PRO A 49 0.57 8.04 9.96
CA PRO A 49 0.45 6.74 10.60
C PRO A 49 1.18 6.76 11.94
N ALA A 50 0.85 5.84 12.84
CA ALA A 50 1.49 5.71 14.15
C ALA A 50 2.97 5.32 14.04
N SER A 51 3.36 4.62 12.98
CA SER A 51 4.75 4.24 12.70
C SER A 51 4.96 3.84 11.25
N VAL A 52 6.21 3.75 10.82
CA VAL A 52 6.59 3.15 9.52
C VAL A 52 6.20 1.68 9.47
N ASP A 53 6.30 0.94 10.57
CA ASP A 53 5.91 -0.47 10.64
C ASP A 53 4.42 -0.67 10.36
N GLU A 54 3.57 0.22 10.86
CA GLU A 54 2.14 0.24 10.54
C GLU A 54 1.92 0.47 9.04
N MET A 55 2.65 1.41 8.43
CA MET A 55 2.53 1.67 6.99
C MET A 55 2.81 0.42 6.16
N ILE A 56 3.91 -0.25 6.47
CA ILE A 56 4.35 -1.44 5.76
C ILE A 56 3.35 -2.57 5.99
N LYS A 57 2.90 -2.78 7.23
CA LYS A 57 1.94 -3.82 7.59
C LYS A 57 0.61 -3.68 6.84
N LEU A 58 0.10 -2.45 6.72
CA LEU A 58 -1.15 -2.18 5.98
C LEU A 58 -0.95 -2.47 4.48
N ALA A 59 0.15 -2.00 3.89
CA ALA A 59 0.46 -2.28 2.48
C ALA A 59 0.66 -3.78 2.20
N ASP A 60 1.35 -4.50 3.10
CA ASP A 60 1.57 -5.94 3.00
C ASP A 60 0.25 -6.74 3.12
N THR A 61 -0.60 -6.36 4.07
CA THR A 61 -1.95 -6.95 4.22
C THR A 61 -2.77 -6.79 2.94
N LEU A 62 -2.69 -5.61 2.33
CA LEU A 62 -3.40 -5.30 1.10
C LEU A 62 -2.82 -6.06 -0.10
N MET A 63 -1.51 -6.23 -0.17
CA MET A 63 -0.83 -7.09 -1.15
C MET A 63 -1.25 -8.56 -0.97
N TYR A 64 -1.31 -9.06 0.26
CA TYR A 64 -1.72 -10.43 0.53
C TYR A 64 -3.17 -10.66 0.10
N THR A 65 -4.06 -9.70 0.32
CA THR A 65 -5.42 -9.69 -0.22
C THR A 65 -5.39 -9.76 -1.76
N ALA A 66 -4.55 -8.96 -2.43
CA ALA A 66 -4.38 -9.03 -3.88
C ALA A 66 -3.91 -10.42 -4.36
N LYS A 67 -3.02 -11.09 -3.61
CA LYS A 67 -2.58 -12.47 -3.90
C LYS A 67 -3.73 -13.47 -3.78
N LYS A 68 -4.58 -13.33 -2.77
CA LYS A 68 -5.75 -14.20 -2.52
C LYS A 68 -6.85 -14.03 -3.56
N GLU A 69 -7.07 -12.81 -4.05
CA GLU A 69 -8.14 -12.51 -5.01
C GLU A 69 -7.75 -12.75 -6.48
N GLY A 70 -6.76 -13.60 -6.75
CA GLY A 70 -6.37 -13.97 -8.12
C GLY A 70 -5.09 -13.33 -8.64
N LYS A 71 -4.30 -12.68 -7.79
CA LYS A 71 -2.98 -12.11 -8.12
C LYS A 71 -3.05 -11.05 -9.24
N ASN A 72 -1.90 -10.66 -9.77
CA ASN A 72 -1.71 -9.71 -10.87
C ASN A 72 -2.59 -8.46 -10.79
N ARG A 73 -2.67 -7.85 -9.61
CA ARG A 73 -3.57 -6.71 -9.36
C ARG A 73 -2.99 -5.78 -8.33
N ILE A 74 -3.51 -4.57 -8.35
CA ILE A 74 -3.25 -3.56 -7.34
C ILE A 74 -4.51 -3.40 -6.50
N LYS A 75 -4.33 -3.47 -5.19
CA LYS A 75 -5.36 -3.10 -4.22
C LYS A 75 -4.97 -1.77 -3.59
N TYR A 76 -5.95 -0.88 -3.49
CA TYR A 76 -5.76 0.47 -3.01
C TYR A 76 -6.61 0.70 -1.77
N GLU A 77 -6.06 1.42 -0.80
CA GLU A 77 -6.77 1.88 0.39
C GLU A 77 -6.39 3.33 0.69
N ILE A 78 -7.33 4.11 1.21
CA ILE A 78 -7.05 5.41 1.81
C ILE A 78 -7.17 5.23 3.31
N HIS A 79 -6.06 5.43 4.02
CA HIS A 79 -6.04 5.39 5.47
C HIS A 79 -6.39 6.77 6.02
N THR A 80 -7.51 6.82 6.73
CA THR A 80 -8.09 8.01 7.37
C THR A 80 -8.33 7.72 8.86
N ALA A 81 -7.31 7.73 9.71
CA ALA A 81 -7.56 7.65 11.16
C ALA A 81 -6.44 8.24 12.02
N ARG A 82 -6.82 9.13 12.96
CA ARG A 82 -6.34 8.99 14.33
C ARG A 82 -7.47 8.30 15.10
N GLN A 83 -7.37 6.99 15.29
CA GLN A 83 -8.10 6.33 16.37
C GLN A 83 -7.08 6.13 17.48
N ASP A 84 -7.04 7.09 18.42
CA ASP A 84 -6.63 6.93 19.81
C ASP A 84 -6.81 8.27 20.55
N GLU A 85 -8.06 8.58 20.88
CA GLU A 85 -8.38 9.14 22.20
C GLU A 85 -9.00 7.99 22.99
N LYS A 86 -8.17 7.03 23.43
CA LYS A 86 -8.62 5.99 24.34
C LYS A 86 -7.64 5.84 25.52
N THR A 87 -8.02 6.55 26.58
CA THR A 87 -7.64 6.35 27.98
C THR A 87 -6.23 6.82 28.38
N MET A 88 -6.12 8.11 28.71
CA MET A 88 -5.22 8.52 29.79
C MET A 88 -5.84 8.08 31.12
N PRO A 89 -5.13 7.36 32.02
CA PRO A 89 -5.61 7.23 33.39
C PRO A 89 -5.52 8.63 34.01
N ALA A 90 -6.62 9.08 34.61
CA ALA A 90 -6.60 10.27 35.44
C ALA A 90 -5.51 10.09 36.52
N HIS A 91 -4.52 10.97 36.54
CA HIS A 91 -3.67 11.11 37.70
C HIS A 91 -4.56 11.56 38.87
N ALA A 92 -4.88 10.62 39.77
CA ALA A 92 -5.33 10.94 41.10
C ALA A 92 -4.10 11.47 41.88
N GLY A 93 -4.23 12.70 42.38
CA GLY A 93 -3.30 13.28 43.34
C GLY A 93 -3.45 12.72 44.74
#